data_AF-A0A8S3C6U9-F1
#
_entry.id   AF-A0A8S3C6U9-F1
#
_cell.length_a   1.000
_cell.length_b   1.000
_cell.length_c   1.000
_cell.angle_alpha   90.00
_cell.angle_beta   90.00
_cell.angle_gamma   90.00
#
_symmetry.space_group_name_H-M   'P 1'
#
loop_
_entity.id
_entity.type
_entity.pdbx_description
1 polymer ?
#
loop_
_entity_poly.entity_id
_entity_poly.type
_entity_poly.pdbx_seq_one_letter_code
_entity_poly.pdbx_strand_id
1 'polypeptide(L)'
;WDVCSKSCGSGMQKRRRSCLSNHEKCTECLNEMRLCNELPCSVEPVAIWSNWTRTTLKDQLNGNDIITETRTRFVCTIFSSSDQQLLKINSDKVLHRVCGQEGDNCQQTDPPDDWSSWSDWSGQYFK
;
A
#
# COMPACT_ATOMS: atom_id res chain seq x y z
N TRP A 1 -19.81 26.99 -0.87
CA TRP A 1 -18.50 26.46 -1.25
C TRP A 1 -18.80 25.30 -2.17
N ASP A 2 -18.20 25.30 -3.35
CA ASP A 2 -18.31 24.22 -4.32
C ASP A 2 -17.62 22.96 -3.79
N VAL A 3 -17.86 21.84 -4.46
CA VAL A 3 -17.18 20.57 -4.16
C VAL A 3 -15.67 20.77 -4.28
N CYS A 4 -14.92 20.17 -3.34
CA CYS A 4 -13.46 20.21 -3.36
C CYS A 4 -12.92 19.53 -4.63
N SER A 5 -11.93 20.14 -5.27
CA SER A 5 -11.32 19.61 -6.50
C SER A 5 -10.62 18.25 -6.32
N LYS A 6 -10.26 17.91 -5.08
CA LYS A 6 -9.68 16.61 -4.72
C LYS A 6 -10.36 16.07 -3.46
N SER A 7 -10.50 14.76 -3.35
CA SER A 7 -10.98 14.09 -2.13
C SER A 7 -9.91 13.98 -1.03
N CYS A 8 -8.62 14.10 -1.38
CA CYS A 8 -7.47 14.06 -0.47
C CYS A 8 -6.26 14.80 -1.10
N GLY A 9 -5.21 15.05 -0.33
CA GLY A 9 -3.95 15.60 -0.86
C GLY A 9 -4.06 17.06 -1.31
N SER A 10 -4.70 17.88 -0.48
CA SER A 10 -4.83 19.33 -0.63
C SER A 10 -5.48 19.73 -1.97
N GLY A 11 -6.81 19.66 -2.00
CA GLY A 11 -7.63 20.24 -3.06
C GLY A 11 -7.97 21.71 -2.81
N MET A 12 -8.69 22.32 -3.76
CA MET A 12 -9.25 23.66 -3.62
C MET A 12 -10.77 23.64 -3.81
N GLN A 13 -11.45 24.46 -3.02
CA GLN A 13 -12.88 24.75 -3.18
C GLN A 13 -13.06 26.26 -3.35
N LYS A 14 -14.05 26.64 -4.16
CA LYS A 14 -14.38 28.04 -4.43
C LYS A 14 -15.76 28.37 -3.88
N ARG A 15 -16.00 29.61 -3.50
CA ARG A 15 -17.34 30.10 -3.23
C ARG A 15 -17.51 31.45 -3.89
N ARG A 16 -18.63 31.60 -4.60
CA ARG A 16 -19.10 32.89 -5.06
C ARG A 16 -20.18 33.42 -4.13
N ARG A 17 -20.07 34.68 -3.76
CA ARG A 17 -21.06 35.45 -3.02
C ARG A 17 -21.64 36.52 -3.94
N SER A 18 -22.90 36.87 -3.74
CA SER A 18 -23.56 37.95 -4.48
C SER A 18 -23.94 39.04 -3.50
N CYS A 19 -23.63 40.30 -3.83
CA CYS A 19 -24.04 41.45 -3.05
C CYS A 19 -25.54 41.69 -3.28
N LEU A 20 -26.35 41.69 -2.20
CA LEU A 20 -27.80 41.89 -2.29
C LEU A 20 -28.22 43.37 -2.19
N SER A 21 -27.29 44.28 -1.85
CA SER A 21 -27.51 45.72 -1.70
C SER A 21 -26.63 46.52 -2.68
N ASN A 22 -26.68 47.86 -2.66
CA ASN A 22 -25.86 48.70 -3.54
C ASN A 22 -24.39 48.26 -3.53
N HIS A 23 -23.82 48.06 -4.73
CA HIS A 23 -22.47 47.56 -4.94
C HIS A 23 -21.38 48.32 -4.15
N GLU A 24 -21.62 49.58 -3.82
CA GLU A 24 -20.72 50.45 -3.04
C GLU A 24 -20.52 50.03 -1.58
N LYS A 25 -21.41 49.21 -1.00
CA LYS A 25 -21.28 48.72 0.39
C LYS A 25 -20.63 47.34 0.52
N CYS A 26 -20.35 46.68 -0.60
CA CYS A 26 -19.75 45.35 -0.60
C CYS A 26 -18.24 45.45 -0.78
N THR A 27 -17.54 45.65 0.34
CA THR A 27 -16.07 45.75 0.38
C THR A 27 -15.38 44.37 0.39
N GLU A 28 -16.11 43.28 0.63
CA GLU A 28 -15.55 41.93 0.64
C GLU A 28 -15.40 41.32 -0.77
N CYS A 29 -14.38 40.48 -0.92
CA CYS A 29 -14.20 39.66 -2.13
C CYS A 29 -15.40 38.74 -2.36
N LEU A 30 -16.07 38.92 -3.51
CA LEU A 30 -17.21 38.10 -3.92
C LEU A 30 -16.79 36.70 -4.41
N ASN A 31 -15.51 36.48 -4.65
CA ASN A 31 -14.95 35.17 -4.99
C ASN A 31 -13.88 34.81 -3.97
N GLU A 32 -14.10 33.71 -3.25
CA GLU A 32 -13.17 33.20 -2.26
C GLU A 32 -12.67 31.81 -2.70
N MET A 33 -11.39 31.55 -2.45
CA MET A 33 -10.77 30.23 -2.62
C MET A 33 -10.16 29.81 -1.30
N ARG A 34 -10.34 28.54 -0.94
CA ARG A 34 -9.68 27.95 0.22
C ARG A 34 -9.23 26.53 -0.08
N LEU A 35 -8.21 26.09 0.64
CA LEU A 35 -7.79 24.71 0.66
C LEU A 35 -8.87 23.83 1.29
N CYS A 36 -8.89 22.57 0.86
CA CYS A 36 -9.76 21.53 1.39
C CYS A 36 -9.08 20.18 1.28
N ASN A 37 -9.49 19.24 2.13
CA ASN A 37 -8.98 17.88 2.13
C ASN A 37 -7.44 17.84 2.17
N GLU A 38 -6.86 18.62 3.09
CA GLU A 38 -5.41 18.78 3.28
C GLU A 38 -4.73 17.54 3.85
N LEU A 39 -5.53 16.57 4.32
CA LEU A 39 -4.99 15.28 4.73
C LEU A 39 -4.32 14.60 3.53
N PRO A 40 -3.10 14.07 3.70
CA PRO A 40 -2.44 13.32 2.64
C PRO A 40 -3.35 12.16 2.22
N CYS A 41 -3.39 11.88 0.93
CA CYS A 41 -3.98 10.64 0.47
C CYS A 41 -3.18 9.51 1.12
N SER A 42 -3.81 8.67 1.93
CA SER A 42 -3.15 7.46 2.41
C SER A 42 -2.97 6.56 1.19
N VAL A 43 -1.76 6.59 0.63
CA VAL A 43 -1.30 5.70 -0.42
C VAL A 43 -0.45 4.62 0.21
N GLU A 44 -0.76 4.18 1.43
CA GLU A 44 -0.16 2.93 1.87
C GLU A 44 -0.61 1.87 0.87
N PRO A 45 0.33 1.25 0.14
CA PRO A 45 -0.03 0.25 -0.85
C PRO A 45 -0.83 -0.83 -0.15
N VAL A 46 -2.04 -1.09 -0.64
CA VAL A 46 -2.85 -2.19 -0.11
C VAL A 46 -2.06 -3.47 -0.35
N ALA A 47 -1.59 -4.05 0.74
CA ALA A 47 -0.78 -5.24 0.74
C ALA A 47 -1.60 -6.41 1.30
N ILE A 48 -1.80 -7.44 0.48
CA ILE A 48 -2.59 -8.63 0.86
C ILE A 48 -1.74 -9.88 0.72
N TRP A 49 -1.83 -10.78 1.70
CA TRP A 49 -1.24 -12.10 1.62
C TRP A 49 -2.20 -13.07 0.92
N SER A 50 -1.67 -13.89 0.02
CA SER A 50 -2.40 -15.05 -0.47
C SER A 50 -2.59 -16.08 0.65
N ASN A 51 -3.52 -17.00 0.43
CA ASN A 51 -3.58 -18.23 1.22
C ASN A 51 -2.27 -19.03 1.07
N TRP A 52 -1.97 -19.82 2.09
CA TRP A 52 -0.89 -20.80 2.03
C TRP A 52 -1.24 -21.88 1.02
N THR A 53 -0.33 -22.13 0.09
CA THR A 53 -0.42 -23.20 -0.89
C THR A 53 0.49 -24.34 -0.46
N ARG A 54 -0.07 -25.54 -0.31
CA ARG A 54 0.64 -26.73 0.12
C ARG A 54 1.17 -27.52 -1.07
N THR A 55 2.44 -27.90 -1.01
CA THR A 55 3.14 -28.70 -2.02
C THR A 55 3.99 -29.76 -1.33
N THR A 56 3.92 -31.00 -1.82
CA THR A 56 4.77 -32.09 -1.34
C THR A 56 5.99 -32.23 -2.26
N LEU A 57 7.18 -32.13 -1.67
CA LEU A 57 8.46 -32.34 -2.34
C LEU A 57 9.08 -33.65 -1.84
N LYS A 58 9.82 -34.34 -2.69
CA LYS A 58 10.61 -35.51 -2.29
C LYS A 58 11.97 -35.05 -1.78
N ASP A 59 12.36 -35.48 -0.59
CA ASP A 59 13.72 -35.32 -0.07
C ASP A 59 14.70 -36.06 -1.00
N GLN A 60 15.73 -35.36 -1.48
CA GLN A 60 16.75 -35.94 -2.36
C GLN A 60 17.67 -36.92 -1.62
N LEU A 61 17.74 -36.86 -0.29
CA LEU A 61 18.62 -37.71 0.52
C LEU A 61 17.92 -38.97 1.01
N ASN A 62 16.69 -38.84 1.51
CA ASN A 62 15.97 -39.95 2.15
C ASN A 62 14.74 -40.45 1.35
N GLY A 63 14.35 -39.77 0.27
CA GLY A 63 13.13 -40.08 -0.49
C GLY A 63 11.81 -39.82 0.25
N ASN A 64 11.91 -39.27 1.46
CA ASN A 64 10.78 -38.93 2.32
C ASN A 64 9.99 -37.76 1.73
N ASP A 65 8.69 -37.75 1.97
CA ASP A 65 7.83 -36.64 1.61
C ASP A 65 8.02 -35.47 2.58
N ILE A 66 8.43 -34.33 2.05
CA ILE A 66 8.53 -33.06 2.75
C ILE A 66 7.34 -32.21 2.34
N ILE A 67 6.52 -31.82 3.31
CA ILE A 67 5.40 -30.92 3.07
C ILE A 67 5.93 -29.50 3.18
N THR A 68 5.71 -28.70 2.15
CA THR A 68 6.07 -27.29 2.14
C THR A 68 4.82 -26.45 1.88
N GLU A 69 4.78 -25.28 2.49
CA GLU A 69 3.72 -24.31 2.24
C GLU A 69 4.32 -22.97 1.84
N THR A 70 3.73 -22.37 0.80
CA THR A 70 4.20 -21.09 0.25
C THR A 70 3.05 -20.09 0.19
N ARG A 71 3.33 -18.83 0.49
CA ARG A 71 2.39 -17.73 0.26
C ARG A 71 3.10 -16.50 -0.31
N THR A 72 2.35 -15.67 -1.02
CA THR A 72 2.86 -14.46 -1.66
C THR A 72 2.12 -13.24 -1.13
N ARG A 73 2.86 -12.17 -0.84
CA ARG A 73 2.34 -10.85 -0.54
C ARG A 73 2.23 -10.06 -1.83
N PHE A 74 1.00 -9.68 -2.18
CA PHE A 74 0.74 -8.80 -3.31
C PHE A 74 0.60 -7.37 -2.83
N VAL A 75 1.17 -6.45 -3.60
CA VAL A 75 1.12 -5.02 -3.37
C VAL A 75 0.51 -4.37 -4.60
N CYS A 76 -0.58 -3.63 -4.37
CA CYS A 76 -1.22 -2.84 -5.39
C CYS A 76 -0.57 -1.45 -5.45
N THR A 77 0.03 -1.11 -6.59
CA THR A 77 0.61 0.22 -6.82
C THR A 77 -0.06 0.90 -7.99
N ILE A 78 -0.28 2.21 -7.85
CA ILE A 78 -0.74 3.05 -8.95
C ILE A 78 0.48 3.39 -9.79
N PHE A 79 0.50 2.93 -11.04
CA PHE A 79 1.51 3.32 -12.01
C PHE A 79 0.97 4.50 -12.81
N SER A 80 1.49 5.68 -12.52
CA SER A 80 1.19 6.93 -13.23
C SER A 80 2.31 7.20 -14.23
N SER A 81 2.16 6.72 -15.47
CA SER A 81 2.93 7.26 -16.60
C SER A 81 2.17 8.43 -17.23
N SER A 82 2.87 9.22 -18.04
CA SER A 82 2.35 10.45 -18.67
C SER A 82 0.99 10.31 -19.37
N ASP A 83 0.60 9.11 -19.79
CA ASP A 83 -0.62 8.88 -20.57
C ASP A 83 -1.63 7.90 -19.95
N GLN A 84 -1.29 7.16 -18.89
CA GLN A 84 -2.21 6.16 -18.33
C GLN A 84 -2.03 5.99 -16.81
N GLN A 85 -3.16 6.05 -16.08
CA GLN A 85 -3.25 5.61 -14.70
C GLN A 85 -3.65 4.14 -14.69
N LEU A 86 -2.68 3.25 -14.57
CA LEU A 86 -2.93 1.81 -14.50
C LEU A 86 -2.69 1.29 -13.08
N LEU A 87 -3.63 0.48 -12.60
CA LEU A 87 -3.46 -0.28 -11.38
C LEU A 87 -2.56 -1.48 -11.68
N LYS A 88 -1.39 -1.57 -11.04
CA LYS A 88 -0.49 -2.73 -11.16
C LYS A 88 -0.51 -3.54 -9.88
N ILE A 89 -0.66 -4.86 -10.02
CA ILE A 89 -0.52 -5.81 -8.92
C ILE A 89 0.87 -6.43 -9.05
N ASN A 90 1.72 -6.23 -8.06
CA ASN A 90 3.07 -6.79 -8.02
C ASN A 90 3.20 -7.75 -6.84
N SER A 91 4.00 -8.81 -6.99
CA SER A 91 4.44 -9.64 -5.87
C SER A 91 5.62 -8.96 -5.15
N ASP A 92 5.45 -8.63 -3.88
CA ASP A 92 6.44 -7.93 -3.06
C ASP A 92 7.31 -8.92 -2.24
N LYS A 93 6.68 -9.93 -1.63
CA LYS A 93 7.38 -10.93 -0.80
C LYS A 93 6.81 -12.32 -0.99
N VAL A 94 7.67 -13.34 -0.94
CA VAL A 94 7.27 -14.76 -0.91
C VAL A 94 7.77 -15.35 0.40
N LEU A 95 6.91 -16.12 1.08
CA LEU A 95 7.24 -16.78 2.34
C LEU A 95 7.11 -18.29 2.16
N HIS A 96 8.14 -19.02 2.59
CA HIS A 96 8.18 -20.48 2.58
C HIS A 96 8.22 -21.04 4.00
N ARG A 97 7.50 -22.13 4.25
CA ARG A 97 7.59 -22.90 5.48
C ARG A 97 7.60 -24.39 5.18
N VAL A 98 8.33 -25.15 6.00
CA VAL A 98 8.36 -26.61 5.95
C VAL A 98 7.51 -27.13 7.08
N CYS A 99 6.61 -28.05 6.78
CA CYS A 99 5.71 -28.68 7.74
C CYS A 99 6.15 -30.12 8.03
N GLY A 100 5.90 -30.57 9.26
CA GLY A 100 6.01 -31.97 9.62
C GLY A 100 5.09 -32.87 8.77
N GLN A 101 5.28 -34.19 8.86
CA GLN A 101 4.57 -35.17 8.01
C GLN A 101 3.03 -35.10 8.08
N GLU A 102 2.47 -34.59 9.18
CA GLU A 102 1.02 -34.41 9.37
C GLU A 102 0.53 -33.01 8.98
N GLY A 103 1.43 -32.05 8.71
CA GLY A 103 1.09 -30.68 8.31
C GLY A 103 0.74 -29.73 9.47
N ASP A 104 0.71 -30.20 10.71
CA ASP A 104 0.25 -29.42 11.87
C ASP A 104 1.35 -28.56 12.52
N ASN A 105 2.63 -28.89 12.31
CA ASN A 105 3.76 -28.13 12.83
C ASN A 105 4.64 -27.64 11.67
N CYS A 106 4.49 -26.36 11.32
CA CYS A 106 5.24 -25.73 10.23
C CYS A 106 6.24 -24.71 10.76
N GLN A 107 7.51 -24.89 10.42
CA GLN A 107 8.59 -23.95 10.73
C GLN A 107 8.90 -23.08 9.52
N GLN A 108 9.04 -21.77 9.73
CA GLN A 108 9.50 -20.86 8.68
C GLN A 108 10.95 -21.20 8.37
N THR A 109 11.23 -21.36 7.08
CA THR A 109 12.60 -21.42 6.60
C THR A 109 12.89 -20.05 6.00
N ASP A 110 13.86 -19.34 6.57
CA ASP A 110 14.41 -18.18 5.89
C ASP A 110 14.89 -18.61 4.50
N PRO A 111 14.70 -17.79 3.45
CA PRO A 111 15.13 -18.14 2.10
C PRO A 111 16.60 -18.59 2.09
N PRO A 112 16.97 -19.64 1.34
CA PRO A 112 18.37 -19.94 1.10
C PRO A 112 18.97 -18.77 0.31
N ASP A 113 19.86 -18.03 0.97
CA ASP A 113 20.65 -16.91 0.45
C ASP A 113 19.88 -15.69 -0.07
N ASP A 114 19.38 -14.87 0.86
CA ASP A 114 19.48 -13.41 0.69
C ASP A 114 20.26 -12.84 1.88
N TRP A 115 21.57 -12.76 1.69
CA TRP A 115 22.56 -12.28 2.66
C TRP A 115 22.46 -10.75 2.84
N SER A 116 21.27 -10.23 3.17
CA SER A 116 21.07 -8.79 3.31
C SER A 116 19.94 -8.35 4.26
N SER A 117 19.41 -9.21 5.13
CA SER A 117 18.73 -8.72 6.34
C SER A 117 19.76 -8.32 7.40
N TRP A 118 20.56 -7.31 7.06
CA TRP A 118 21.26 -6.53 8.07
C TRP A 118 20.20 -5.92 8.98
N SER A 119 20.05 -6.58 10.13
CA SER A 119 19.77 -5.96 11.40
C SER A 119 18.38 -5.34 11.55
N ASP A 120 17.63 -5.88 12.51
CA ASP A 120 16.71 -5.16 13.40
C ASP A 120 17.38 -3.97 14.14
N TRP A 121 18.38 -3.30 13.54
CA TRP A 121 19.19 -2.21 14.10
C TRP A 121 19.41 -1.01 13.14
N SER A 122 18.66 -0.89 12.04
CA SER A 122 18.64 0.37 11.27
C SER A 122 17.44 1.27 11.58
N GLY A 123 16.68 0.95 12.64
CA GLY A 123 15.52 1.71 13.12
C GLY A 123 15.80 2.74 14.23
N GLN A 124 17.06 3.08 14.52
CA GLN A 124 17.41 4.20 15.39
C GLN A 124 18.43 5.09 14.68
N TYR A 125 18.25 6.40 14.81
CA TYR A 125 19.01 7.50 14.20
C TYR A 125 18.54 8.00 12.83
N PHE A 126 17.31 8.53 12.80
CA PHE A 126 17.06 9.85 12.23
C PHE A 126 16.18 10.67 13.18
N LYS A 127 16.83 11.29 14.16
CA LYS A 127 16.50 12.58 14.77
C LYS A 127 17.72 13.11 15.50
#